data_AF-A0A354P4D0-F1
#
_entry.id   AF-A0A354P4D0-F1
#
_cell.length_a   1.000
_cell.length_b   1.000
_cell.length_c   1.000
_cell.angle_alpha   90.00
_cell.angle_beta   90.00
_cell.angle_gamma   90.00
#
_symmetry.space_group_name_H-M   'P 1'
#
loop_
_entity.id
_entity.type
_entity.pdbx_description
1 polymer ?
#
loop_
_entity_poly.entity_id
_entity_poly.type
_entity_poly.pdbx_seq_one_letter_code
_entity_poly.pdbx_strand_id
1 'polypeptide(L)' 'MFSMGQMDLKAQEKASHPNIIFIMADDLGYTDLGCFGSQYYETPNIDRLAAQGTKFLNFHQCQNCAPTRAALMSGQ' A
#
# COMPACT_ATOMS: atom_id res chain seq x y z
N MET A 1 25.77 -30.97 31.88
CA MET A 1 24.97 -29.76 32.18
C MET A 1 25.39 -28.68 31.19
N PHE A 2 24.89 -28.75 29.95
CA PHE A 2 25.30 -27.84 28.88
C PHE A 2 24.56 -26.50 29.06
N SER A 3 25.33 -25.44 29.27
CA SER A 3 24.85 -24.06 29.37
C SER A 3 24.19 -23.66 28.05
N MET A 4 22.89 -23.38 28.11
CA MET A 4 22.10 -22.83 27.02
C MET A 4 22.52 -21.37 26.87
N GLY A 5 23.44 -21.10 25.95
CA GLY A 5 23.91 -19.75 25.64
C GLY A 5 22.72 -18.86 25.27
N GLN A 6 22.52 -17.80 26.04
CA GLN A 6 21.56 -16.75 25.74
C GLN A 6 21.90 -16.14 24.38
N MET A 7 21.03 -16.32 23.40
CA MET A 7 21.06 -15.49 22.20
C MET A 7 20.43 -14.15 22.55
N ASP A 8 21.27 -13.14 22.75
CA ASP A 8 20.85 -11.75 22.89
C ASP A 8 20.20 -11.29 21.58
N LEU A 9 18.87 -11.36 21.51
CA LEU A 9 18.06 -10.72 20.47
C LEU A 9 18.20 -9.21 20.63
N LYS A 10 19.07 -8.59 19.81
CA LYS A 10 19.12 -7.13 19.71
C LYS A 10 17.84 -6.62 19.05
N ALA A 11 17.06 -5.84 19.78
CA ALA A 11 15.94 -5.09 19.23
C ALA A 11 16.46 -4.07 18.20
N GLN A 12 15.95 -4.14 16.97
CA GLN A 12 16.25 -3.16 15.93
C GLN A 12 15.73 -1.79 16.38
N GLU A 13 16.61 -0.78 16.46
CA GLU A 13 16.17 0.59 16.76
C GLU A 13 15.17 1.06 15.71
N LYS A 14 14.09 1.70 16.19
CA LYS A 14 13.04 2.24 15.34
C LYS A 14 13.65 3.32 14.45
N ALA A 15 13.71 3.06 13.14
CA ALA A 15 14.21 4.04 12.18
C ALA A 15 13.45 5.36 12.35
N SER A 16 14.20 6.46 12.47
CA SER A 16 13.62 7.80 12.61
C SER A 16 12.81 8.23 11.39
N HIS A 17 13.03 7.57 10.25
CA HIS A 17 12.33 7.78 9.00
C HIS A 17 11.57 6.50 8.63
N PRO A 18 10.24 6.57 8.42
CA PRO A 18 9.50 5.42 7.95
C PRO A 18 9.91 5.06 6.52
N ASN A 19 9.91 3.77 6.21
CA ASN A 19 10.00 3.33 4.82
C ASN A 19 8.66 3.59 4.13
N ILE A 20 8.72 4.15 2.92
CA ILE A 20 7.54 4.43 2.11
C ILE A 20 7.57 3.52 0.88
N ILE A 21 6.50 2.74 0.70
CA ILE A 21 6.28 1.93 -0.50
C ILE A 21 5.07 2.51 -1.21
N PHE A 22 5.27 2.97 -2.44
CA PHE A 22 4.19 3.46 -3.29
C PHE A 22 3.86 2.43 -4.36
N ILE A 23 2.62 1.95 -4.40
CA ILE A 23 2.12 0.97 -5.36
C ILE A 23 1.06 1.65 -6.22
N MET A 24 1.24 1.62 -7.53
CA MET A 24 0.31 2.16 -8.50
C MET A 24 -0.06 1.07 -9.49
N ALA A 25 -1.36 0.80 -9.60
CA ALA A 25 -1.92 -0.09 -10.60
C ALA A 25 -2.37 0.72 -11.82
N ASP A 26 -2.09 0.23 -13.02
CA ASP A 26 -2.54 0.86 -14.27
C ASP A 26 -3.98 0.40 -14.59
N ASP A 27 -4.78 1.30 -15.17
CA ASP A 27 -6.19 1.07 -15.58
C ASP A 27 -7.11 0.47 -14.49
N LEU A 28 -6.85 0.75 -13.21
CA LEU A 28 -7.70 0.30 -12.10
C LEU A 28 -8.89 1.24 -11.89
N GLY A 29 -10.10 0.75 -12.14
CA GLY A 29 -11.36 1.46 -11.93
C GLY A 29 -11.77 1.54 -10.46
N TYR A 30 -12.59 2.55 -10.13
CA TYR A 30 -13.09 2.76 -8.77
C TYR A 30 -13.90 1.56 -8.23
N THR A 31 -14.63 0.88 -9.11
CA THR A 31 -15.52 -0.23 -8.76
C THR A 31 -14.84 -1.59 -8.78
N ASP A 32 -13.54 -1.66 -9.07
CA ASP A 32 -12.87 -2.94 -9.34
C ASP A 32 -12.44 -3.67 -8.07
N LEU A 33 -12.36 -2.99 -6.93
CA LEU A 33 -11.91 -3.57 -5.65
C LEU A 33 -13.10 -3.93 -4.75
N GLY A 34 -12.96 -5.03 -4.00
CA GLY A 34 -13.96 -5.47 -3.02
C GLY A 34 -14.27 -4.40 -1.97
N CYS A 35 -13.26 -3.70 -1.47
CA CYS A 35 -13.41 -2.63 -0.49
C CYS A 35 -14.12 -1.35 -1.00
N PHE A 36 -14.39 -1.26 -2.31
CA PHE A 36 -15.22 -0.25 -2.97
C PHE A 36 -16.54 -0.81 -3.52
N GLY A 37 -16.86 -2.08 -3.23
CA GLY A 37 -18.15 -2.70 -3.54
C GLY A 37 -18.14 -3.66 -4.73
N SER A 38 -16.98 -4.00 -5.28
CA SER A 38 -16.89 -5.07 -6.29
C SER A 38 -17.41 -6.38 -5.73
N GLN A 39 -18.30 -7.05 -6.47
CA GLN A 39 -18.78 -8.41 -6.17
C GLN A 39 -18.21 -9.46 -7.13
N TYR A 40 -17.48 -9.02 -8.15
CA TYR A 40 -16.94 -9.89 -9.20
C TYR A 40 -15.45 -10.19 -8.99
N TYR A 41 -14.67 -9.20 -8.56
CA TYR A 41 -13.23 -9.34 -8.35
C TYR A 41 -12.91 -9.59 -6.88
N GLU A 42 -12.04 -10.58 -6.62
CA GLU A 42 -11.55 -10.89 -5.28
C GLU A 42 -10.22 -10.17 -5.02
N THR A 43 -10.19 -9.25 -4.05
CA THR A 43 -9.01 -8.42 -3.74
C THR A 43 -8.58 -8.50 -2.27
N PRO A 44 -8.45 -9.71 -1.68
CA PRO A 44 -8.33 -9.88 -0.22
C PRO A 44 -7.13 -9.16 0.40
N ASN A 45 -6.03 -9.03 -0.34
CA ASN A 45 -4.85 -8.29 0.13
C ASN A 45 -5.08 -6.77 0.17
N ILE A 46 -5.74 -6.22 -0.84
CA ILE A 46 -6.06 -4.79 -0.91
C ILE A 46 -7.16 -4.46 0.10
N ASP A 47 -8.14 -5.33 0.25
CA ASP A 47 -9.23 -5.17 1.22
C ASP A 47 -8.69 -5.17 2.65
N ARG A 48 -7.72 -6.05 2.96
CA ARG A 48 -7.01 -6.04 4.24
C ARG A 48 -6.21 -4.75 4.45
N LEU A 49 -5.50 -4.26 3.43
CA LEU A 49 -4.78 -2.98 3.51
C LEU A 49 -5.73 -1.81 3.78
N ALA A 50 -6.88 -1.80 3.10
CA ALA A 50 -7.89 -0.77 3.28
C ALA A 50 -8.53 -0.81 4.69
N ALA A 51 -8.73 -2.00 5.26
CA ALA A 51 -9.26 -2.17 6.63
C ALA A 51 -8.24 -1.78 7.72
N GLN A 52 -6.95 -1.92 7.45
CA GLN A 52 -5.86 -1.56 8.37
C GLN A 52 -5.40 -0.10 8.22
N GLY A 53 -5.86 0.60 7.17
CA GLY A 53 -5.40 1.91 6.78
C GLY A 53 -6.54 2.91 6.59
N THR A 54 -6.38 3.79 5.60
CA THR A 54 -7.36 4.82 5.25
C THR A 54 -7.70 4.73 3.77
N LYS A 55 -8.99 4.81 3.44
CA LYS A 55 -9.48 4.86 2.05
C LYS A 55 -9.74 6.31 1.63
N PHE A 56 -9.26 6.68 0.45
CA PHE A 56 -9.62 7.94 -0.19
C PHE A 56 -10.77 7.70 -1.17
N LEU A 57 -11.97 8.21 -0.84
CA LEU A 57 -13.18 7.98 -1.64
C LEU A 57 -13.30 8.93 -2.85
N ASN A 58 -12.59 10.06 -2.82
CA ASN A 58 -12.64 11.11 -3.83
C ASN A 58 -11.24 11.38 -4.42
N PHE A 59 -10.60 10.33 -4.94
CA PHE A 59 -9.33 10.45 -5.66
C PHE A 59 -9.59 10.68 -7.16
N HIS A 60 -8.86 11.61 -7.77
CA HIS A 60 -9.00 11.97 -9.19
C HIS A 60 -7.67 11.87 -9.92
N GLN A 61 -7.74 11.50 -11.19
CA GLN A 61 -6.59 11.29 -12.06
C GLN A 61 -6.91 11.72 -13.49
N CYS A 62 -5.89 11.93 -14.32
CA CYS A 62 -6.08 12.24 -15.74
C CYS A 62 -6.59 11.01 -16.49
N GLN A 63 -7.44 11.14 -17.50
CA GLN A 63 -7.92 9.98 -18.30
C GLN A 63 -6.84 9.39 -19.23
N ASN A 64 -5.58 9.39 -18.82
CA ASN A 64 -4.44 8.80 -19.50
C ASN A 64 -3.34 8.52 -18.46
N CYS A 65 -2.74 7.35 -18.54
CA CYS A 65 -1.74 6.86 -17.61
C CYS A 65 -0.44 7.70 -17.66
N ALA A 66 -0.06 8.21 -18.83
CA ALA A 66 1.16 9.00 -19.01
C ALA A 66 1.14 10.35 -18.24
N PRO A 67 0.14 11.23 -18.38
CA PRO A 67 0.07 12.47 -17.60
C PRO A 67 -0.12 12.20 -16.10
N THR A 68 -0.88 11.18 -15.69
CA THR A 68 -1.02 10.80 -14.28
C THR A 68 0.34 10.43 -13.66
N ARG A 69 1.15 9.62 -14.36
CA ARG A 69 2.51 9.27 -13.92
C ARG A 69 3.44 10.47 -13.90
N ALA A 70 3.37 11.32 -14.92
CA ALA A 70 4.18 12.53 -14.99
C ALA A 70 3.89 13.43 -13.79
N ALA A 71 2.62 13.71 -13.50
CA ALA A 71 2.19 14.54 -12.36
C ALA A 71 2.61 13.95 -11.01
N LEU A 72 2.52 12.62 -10.85
CA LEU A 72 2.99 11.94 -9.64
C LEU A 72 4.51 12.13 -9.42
N MET A 73 5.31 12.02 -10.48
CA MET A 73 6.78 12.13 -10.38
C MET A 73 7.27 13.58 -10.27
N SER A 74 6.58 14.52 -10.93
CA SER A 74 6.97 15.94 -10.98
C SER A 74 6.34 16.78 -9.88
N GLY A 75 5.19 16.36 -9.34
CA GLY A 75 4.35 17.16 -8.45
C GLY A 75 3.62 18.31 -9.15
N GLN A 76 3.43 18.24 -10.47
CA GLN A 76 2.83 19.30 -11.31
C GLN A 76 1.64 18.81 -12.12
#